data_AF-A0A933JHQ1-F1
#
_entry.id   AF-A0A933JHQ1-F1
#
_cell.length_a   1.000
_cell.length_b   1.000
_cell.length_c   1.000
_cell.angle_alpha   90.00
_cell.angle_beta   90.00
_cell.angle_gamma   90.00
#
_symmetry.space_group_name_H-M   'P 1'
#
loop_
_entity.id
_entity.type
_entity.pdbx_description
1 polymer ?
#
loop_
_entity_poly.entity_id
_entity_poly.type
_entity_poly.pdbx_seq_one_letter_code
_entity_poly.pdbx_strand_id
1 'polypeptide(L)'
;MRQVSILGLALWTSACATSGALSDPDSDPELREDRAARMKSDASHVQDPPEIAPTVVPPSQTLAPPDVLAGQLEDQRACMNQVNAIDESYQDRQAAWKLLFACVEKGKVTSFDILFEDRWRPFLVKLDATSQAKVASRLIASRGGKVAGDIPLAQKQGIKLFGLAEVIEQPSMHKGSLVLVRAAVTDQSEQGAGVAFELDETTDRAIDYYESSYDSTGQGVDRLGRKLAQDRYGRKYARARSNSVTMPTGRTLTAKAPTPIRGIEVEGEYLFLVRFEKRRPPEDDLDDSQHAVVTVLGAFKPSVDALPLGR
;
A
#
# COMPACT_ATOMS: atom_id res chain seq x y z
N MET A 1 53.91 -12.17 -1.73
CA MET A 1 53.89 -13.50 -2.37
C MET A 1 53.59 -14.56 -1.34
N ARG A 2 52.38 -15.13 -1.36
CA ARG A 2 52.03 -16.48 -0.86
C ARG A 2 50.60 -16.79 -1.31
N GLN A 3 50.51 -17.62 -2.34
CA GLN A 3 49.32 -18.41 -2.69
C GLN A 3 49.13 -19.49 -1.62
N VAL A 4 47.88 -19.91 -1.34
CA VAL A 4 47.39 -21.29 -1.46
C VAL A 4 45.86 -21.26 -1.62
N SER A 5 45.39 -21.97 -2.65
CA SER A 5 44.02 -22.21 -3.08
C SER A 5 43.28 -23.21 -2.18
N ILE A 6 41.95 -23.12 -2.06
CA ILE A 6 41.07 -24.30 -1.95
C ILE A 6 39.79 -24.07 -2.75
N LEU A 7 39.63 -24.88 -3.80
CA LEU A 7 38.41 -25.11 -4.58
C LEU A 7 37.35 -25.80 -3.71
N GLY A 8 36.09 -25.37 -3.85
CA GLY A 8 34.92 -26.12 -3.41
C GLY A 8 33.84 -26.09 -4.49
N LEU A 9 33.97 -26.97 -5.50
CA LEU A 9 32.89 -27.29 -6.43
C LEU A 9 31.83 -28.13 -5.69
N ALA A 10 30.59 -27.65 -5.65
CA ALA A 10 29.43 -28.48 -5.34
C ALA A 10 28.56 -28.58 -6.60
N LEU A 11 28.71 -29.72 -7.29
CA LEU A 11 27.80 -30.22 -8.31
C LEU A 11 26.47 -30.57 -7.65
N TRP A 12 25.36 -30.01 -8.14
CA TRP A 12 24.04 -30.57 -7.89
C TRP A 12 23.46 -31.05 -9.21
N THR A 13 23.20 -32.35 -9.20
CA THR A 13 22.72 -33.19 -10.29
C THR A 13 21.24 -32.99 -10.55
N SER A 14 20.91 -32.93 -11.84
CA SER A 14 19.56 -33.02 -12.40
C SER A 14 18.80 -34.25 -11.92
N ALA A 15 17.51 -34.09 -11.62
CA ALA A 15 16.56 -35.18 -11.43
C ALA A 15 15.37 -35.05 -12.37
N CYS A 16 14.93 -36.22 -12.84
CA CYS A 16 14.14 -36.47 -14.04
C CYS A 16 12.65 -36.09 -13.99
N ALA A 17 12.15 -35.92 -15.21
CA ALA A 17 10.78 -35.98 -15.69
C ALA A 17 9.78 -36.86 -14.92
N THR A 18 8.55 -36.39 -14.86
CA THR A 18 7.36 -37.25 -14.77
C THR A 18 6.27 -36.66 -15.67
N SER A 19 6.10 -37.28 -16.84
CA SER A 19 5.00 -37.00 -17.77
C SER A 19 3.72 -37.64 -17.23
N GLY A 20 2.77 -36.83 -16.81
CA GLY A 20 1.40 -37.27 -16.54
C GLY A 20 0.58 -37.22 -17.82
N ALA A 21 0.21 -38.39 -18.34
CA ALA A 21 -0.74 -38.52 -19.43
C ALA A 21 -2.15 -38.12 -18.93
N LEU A 22 -2.71 -37.07 -19.52
CA LEU A 22 -4.14 -36.77 -19.42
C LEU A 22 -4.89 -37.83 -20.24
N SER A 23 -5.82 -38.53 -19.60
CA SER A 23 -6.77 -39.41 -20.26
C SER A 23 -7.97 -38.58 -20.72
N ASP A 24 -8.22 -38.58 -22.03
CA ASP A 24 -9.44 -38.10 -22.69
C ASP A 24 -10.65 -38.96 -22.26
N PRO A 25 -11.72 -38.38 -21.69
CA PRO A 25 -12.99 -39.07 -21.51
C PRO A 25 -14.02 -38.48 -22.48
N ASP A 26 -13.88 -38.72 -23.79
CA ASP A 26 -14.96 -38.38 -24.73
C ASP A 26 -14.93 -39.27 -25.98
N SER A 27 -15.17 -40.57 -25.77
CA SER A 27 -15.30 -41.56 -26.83
C SER A 27 -16.54 -42.42 -26.60
N ASP A 28 -17.72 -41.77 -26.59
CA ASP A 28 -19.01 -42.46 -26.66
C ASP A 28 -19.73 -42.10 -27.98
N PRO A 29 -19.60 -42.95 -29.03
CA PRO A 29 -20.25 -42.71 -30.33
C PRO A 29 -21.73 -43.12 -30.40
N GLU A 30 -22.32 -43.70 -29.34
CA GLU A 30 -23.70 -44.24 -29.38
C GLU A 30 -24.83 -43.24 -29.05
N LEU A 31 -24.54 -41.98 -28.74
CA LEU A 31 -25.58 -40.96 -28.45
C LEU A 31 -25.93 -40.04 -29.64
N ARG A 32 -25.45 -40.35 -30.85
CA ARG A 32 -25.66 -39.51 -32.05
C ARG A 32 -26.88 -39.86 -32.90
N GLU A 33 -27.53 -41.01 -32.72
CA GLU A 33 -28.66 -41.40 -33.59
C GLU A 33 -30.05 -40.96 -33.12
N ASP A 34 -30.27 -40.65 -31.84
CA ASP A 34 -31.61 -40.29 -31.34
C ASP A 34 -31.99 -38.81 -31.52
N ARG A 35 -31.06 -37.94 -31.95
CA ARG A 35 -31.36 -36.51 -32.15
C ARG A 35 -31.86 -36.16 -33.56
N ALA A 36 -31.74 -37.07 -34.52
CA ALA A 36 -32.15 -36.84 -35.91
C ALA A 36 -33.65 -37.13 -36.18
N ALA A 37 -34.35 -37.83 -35.28
CA ALA A 37 -35.74 -38.25 -35.49
C ALA A 37 -36.81 -37.32 -34.89
N ARG A 38 -36.44 -36.29 -34.12
CA ARG A 38 -37.39 -35.36 -33.45
C ARG A 38 -37.57 -34.01 -34.16
N MET A 39 -37.24 -33.93 -35.45
CA MET A 39 -37.30 -32.69 -36.25
C MET A 39 -38.39 -32.67 -37.33
N LYS A 40 -39.47 -33.46 -37.18
CA LYS A 40 -40.62 -33.46 -38.11
C LYS A 40 -41.96 -33.57 -37.37
N SER A 41 -42.35 -32.52 -36.66
CA SER A 41 -43.76 -32.22 -36.38
C SER A 41 -43.80 -30.87 -35.67
N ASP A 42 -43.93 -29.79 -36.44
CA ASP A 42 -44.67 -28.57 -36.06
C ASP A 42 -44.41 -27.50 -37.13
N ALA A 43 -45.11 -27.65 -38.25
CA ALA A 43 -45.19 -26.66 -39.31
C ALA A 43 -46.66 -26.36 -39.61
N SER A 44 -47.31 -25.57 -38.74
CA SER A 44 -48.41 -24.68 -39.11
C SER A 44 -48.93 -23.91 -37.91
N HIS A 45 -48.28 -22.79 -37.60
CA HIS A 45 -48.97 -21.64 -37.05
C HIS A 45 -48.25 -20.37 -37.52
N VAL A 46 -48.73 -19.79 -38.62
CA VAL A 46 -48.35 -18.45 -39.04
C VAL A 46 -49.14 -17.49 -38.14
N GLN A 47 -48.51 -17.08 -37.05
CA GLN A 47 -48.93 -15.92 -36.26
C GLN A 47 -48.29 -14.68 -36.90
N ASP A 48 -49.12 -13.66 -37.15
CA ASP A 48 -48.66 -12.35 -37.61
C ASP A 48 -47.52 -11.82 -36.72
N PRO A 49 -46.50 -11.17 -37.30
CA PRO A 49 -45.36 -10.68 -36.55
C PRO A 49 -45.84 -9.67 -35.49
N PRO A 50 -45.56 -9.89 -34.19
CA PRO A 50 -45.79 -8.86 -33.20
C PRO A 50 -44.95 -7.65 -33.58
N GLU A 51 -45.61 -6.50 -33.69
CA GLU A 51 -44.99 -5.19 -33.83
C GLU A 51 -43.90 -5.08 -32.75
N ILE A 52 -42.64 -5.18 -33.19
CA ILE A 52 -41.48 -5.12 -32.32
C ILE A 52 -41.45 -3.70 -31.77
N ALA A 53 -41.99 -3.54 -30.55
CA ALA A 53 -41.79 -2.34 -29.77
C ALA A 53 -40.29 -2.02 -29.78
N PRO A 54 -39.88 -0.77 -30.04
CA PRO A 54 -38.47 -0.42 -30.15
C PRO A 54 -37.76 -0.91 -28.89
N THR A 55 -36.79 -1.82 -29.06
CA THR A 55 -35.90 -2.24 -28.00
C THR A 55 -35.29 -0.97 -27.41
N VAL A 56 -35.75 -0.59 -26.22
CA VAL A 56 -35.17 0.52 -25.46
C VAL A 56 -33.76 0.05 -25.13
N VAL A 57 -32.80 0.42 -25.96
CA VAL A 57 -31.38 0.28 -25.66
C VAL A 57 -31.21 0.97 -24.31
N PRO A 58 -30.80 0.25 -23.24
CA PRO A 58 -30.55 0.87 -21.95
C PRO A 58 -29.60 2.03 -22.21
N PRO A 59 -29.88 3.25 -21.70
CA PRO A 59 -28.97 4.36 -21.92
C PRO A 59 -27.59 3.91 -21.46
N SER A 60 -26.61 3.95 -22.37
CA SER A 60 -25.20 3.72 -22.03
C SER A 60 -24.87 4.70 -20.91
N GLN A 61 -24.88 4.20 -19.67
CA GLN A 61 -24.57 5.03 -18.52
C GLN A 61 -23.11 5.43 -18.67
N THR A 62 -22.89 6.68 -19.06
CA THR A 62 -21.54 7.23 -19.15
C THR A 62 -21.05 7.36 -17.72
N LEU A 63 -20.20 6.43 -17.30
CA LEU A 63 -19.56 6.51 -15.99
C LEU A 63 -18.80 7.84 -15.89
N ALA A 64 -18.94 8.50 -14.73
CA ALA A 64 -18.15 9.67 -14.41
C ALA A 64 -16.64 9.36 -14.51
N PRO A 65 -15.78 10.35 -14.80
CA PRO A 65 -14.35 10.15 -14.80
C PRO A 65 -13.86 9.53 -13.47
N PRO A 66 -12.94 8.57 -13.48
CA PRO A 66 -12.50 7.84 -12.27
C PRO A 66 -12.07 8.74 -11.11
N ASP A 67 -11.38 9.84 -11.39
CA ASP A 67 -10.90 10.78 -10.38
C ASP A 67 -12.03 11.56 -9.69
N VAL A 68 -13.08 11.89 -10.45
CA VAL A 68 -14.27 12.58 -9.94
C VAL A 68 -15.05 11.62 -9.06
N LEU A 69 -15.26 10.40 -9.54
CA LEU A 69 -15.96 9.36 -8.79
C LEU A 69 -15.22 9.00 -7.50
N ALA A 70 -13.90 8.77 -7.55
CA ALA A 70 -13.08 8.50 -6.36
C ALA A 70 -13.13 9.65 -5.34
N GLY A 71 -13.27 10.90 -5.79
CA GLY A 71 -13.43 12.06 -4.91
C GLY A 71 -14.76 12.09 -4.14
N GLN A 72 -15.79 11.40 -4.63
CA GLN A 72 -17.10 11.31 -3.98
C GLN A 72 -17.19 10.14 -2.99
N LEU A 73 -16.23 9.21 -3.01
CA LEU A 73 -16.24 8.02 -2.17
C LEU A 73 -15.54 8.32 -0.83
N GLU A 74 -16.21 7.98 0.27
CA GLU A 74 -15.77 8.39 1.60
C GLU A 74 -14.58 7.56 2.11
N ASP A 75 -14.66 6.23 1.94
CA ASP A 75 -13.74 5.27 2.55
C ASP A 75 -13.35 4.12 1.59
N GLN A 76 -12.48 3.23 2.08
CA GLN A 76 -12.02 2.05 1.33
C GLN A 76 -13.18 1.15 0.89
N ARG A 77 -14.18 0.97 1.75
CA ARG A 77 -15.31 0.06 1.50
C ARG A 77 -16.16 0.61 0.36
N ALA A 78 -16.46 1.90 0.36
CA ALA A 78 -17.17 2.57 -0.72
C ALA A 78 -16.39 2.47 -2.04
N CYS A 79 -15.07 2.70 -2.01
CA CYS A 79 -14.19 2.49 -3.16
C CYS A 79 -14.27 1.06 -3.70
N MET A 80 -14.12 0.05 -2.85
CA MET A 80 -14.13 -1.35 -3.30
C MET A 80 -15.49 -1.81 -3.80
N ASN A 81 -16.59 -1.36 -3.18
CA ASN A 81 -17.94 -1.66 -3.67
C ASN A 81 -18.14 -1.12 -5.08
N GLN A 82 -17.70 0.12 -5.35
CA GLN A 82 -17.84 0.72 -6.67
C GLN A 82 -16.89 0.08 -7.71
N VAL A 83 -15.66 -0.25 -7.32
CA VAL A 83 -14.71 -0.99 -8.18
C VAL A 83 -15.28 -2.35 -8.58
N ASN A 84 -15.82 -3.11 -7.61
CA ASN A 84 -16.42 -4.42 -7.87
C ASN A 84 -17.67 -4.30 -8.74
N ALA A 85 -18.53 -3.30 -8.48
CA ALA A 85 -19.67 -3.02 -9.34
C ALA A 85 -19.21 -2.77 -10.79
N ILE A 86 -18.13 -2.00 -11.00
CA ILE A 86 -17.64 -1.74 -12.35
C ILE A 86 -17.09 -2.99 -13.04
N ASP A 87 -16.28 -3.77 -12.33
CA ASP A 87 -15.69 -5.01 -12.86
C ASP A 87 -16.76 -6.05 -13.20
N GLU A 88 -17.77 -6.21 -12.35
CA GLU A 88 -18.80 -7.25 -12.50
C GLU A 88 -19.96 -6.82 -13.41
N SER A 89 -20.55 -5.63 -13.19
CA SER A 89 -21.78 -5.24 -13.89
C SER A 89 -21.53 -4.75 -15.30
N TYR A 90 -20.42 -4.05 -15.54
CA TYR A 90 -20.08 -3.52 -16.85
C TYR A 90 -19.05 -4.38 -17.60
N GLN A 91 -18.52 -5.42 -16.94
CA GLN A 91 -17.44 -6.27 -17.48
C GLN A 91 -16.22 -5.45 -17.97
N ASP A 92 -16.02 -4.25 -17.41
CA ASP A 92 -14.95 -3.33 -17.78
C ASP A 92 -13.89 -3.28 -16.69
N ARG A 93 -13.06 -4.32 -16.66
CA ARG A 93 -11.96 -4.44 -15.72
C ARG A 93 -10.96 -3.29 -15.82
N GLN A 94 -10.79 -2.71 -17.00
CA GLN A 94 -9.86 -1.60 -17.18
C GLN A 94 -10.41 -0.32 -16.53
N ALA A 95 -11.71 -0.05 -16.65
CA ALA A 95 -12.37 1.04 -15.93
C ALA A 95 -12.33 0.81 -14.42
N ALA A 96 -12.58 -0.42 -13.96
CA ALA A 96 -12.50 -0.77 -12.55
C ALA A 96 -11.09 -0.55 -11.98
N TRP A 97 -10.05 -0.96 -12.71
CA TRP A 97 -8.65 -0.70 -12.35
C TRP A 97 -8.34 0.81 -12.27
N LYS A 98 -8.81 1.60 -13.25
CA LYS A 98 -8.63 3.07 -13.22
C LYS A 98 -9.30 3.70 -12.00
N LEU A 99 -10.49 3.24 -11.61
CA LEU A 99 -11.15 3.72 -10.40
C LEU A 99 -10.39 3.30 -9.13
N LEU A 100 -9.93 2.04 -9.06
CA LEU A 100 -9.13 1.57 -7.93
C LEU A 100 -7.86 2.42 -7.76
N PHE A 101 -7.16 2.70 -8.85
CA PHE A 101 -5.99 3.55 -8.85
C PHE A 101 -6.31 4.98 -8.38
N ALA A 102 -7.40 5.59 -8.89
CA ALA A 102 -7.85 6.90 -8.43
C ALA A 102 -8.19 6.91 -6.93
N CYS A 103 -8.82 5.85 -6.43
CA CYS A 103 -9.09 5.68 -4.98
C CYS A 103 -7.79 5.60 -4.15
N VAL A 104 -6.75 4.91 -4.64
CA VAL A 104 -5.42 4.91 -4.01
C VAL A 104 -4.81 6.31 -4.03
N GLU A 105 -4.83 7.00 -5.17
CA GLU A 105 -4.32 8.37 -5.30
C GLU A 105 -5.04 9.36 -4.39
N LYS A 106 -6.32 9.14 -4.08
CA LYS A 106 -7.06 9.93 -3.08
C LYS A 106 -6.81 9.50 -1.63
N GLY A 107 -6.02 8.46 -1.40
CA GLY A 107 -5.70 7.91 -0.09
C GLY A 107 -6.87 7.19 0.59
N LYS A 108 -7.83 6.71 -0.20
CA LYS A 108 -9.02 6.00 0.31
C LYS A 108 -8.79 4.51 0.54
N VAL A 109 -7.74 3.96 -0.05
CA VAL A 109 -7.35 2.55 0.07
C VAL A 109 -6.05 2.48 0.87
N THR A 110 -5.99 1.60 1.87
CA THR A 110 -4.84 1.44 2.78
C THR A 110 -4.32 0.00 2.82
N SER A 111 -5.03 -0.96 2.22
CA SER A 111 -4.60 -2.36 2.16
C SER A 111 -3.70 -2.61 0.95
N PHE A 112 -2.50 -3.17 1.20
CA PHE A 112 -1.64 -3.70 0.14
C PHE A 112 -2.34 -4.84 -0.59
N ASP A 113 -2.90 -5.80 0.16
CA ASP A 113 -3.43 -7.04 -0.40
C ASP A 113 -4.42 -6.80 -1.54
N ILE A 114 -5.26 -5.77 -1.42
CA ILE A 114 -6.21 -5.36 -2.46
C ILE A 114 -5.52 -5.10 -3.81
N LEU A 115 -4.38 -4.42 -3.85
CA LEU A 115 -3.69 -4.11 -5.12
C LEU A 115 -2.96 -5.31 -5.73
N PHE A 116 -2.66 -6.32 -4.91
CA PHE A 116 -1.90 -7.50 -5.31
C PHE A 116 -2.73 -8.77 -5.48
N GLU A 117 -4.05 -8.66 -5.32
CA GLU A 117 -5.01 -9.67 -5.76
C GLU A 117 -4.76 -10.03 -7.23
N ASP A 118 -4.95 -11.31 -7.57
CA ASP A 118 -4.63 -11.86 -8.90
C ASP A 118 -5.32 -11.12 -10.04
N ARG A 119 -6.51 -10.55 -9.79
CA ARG A 119 -7.26 -9.77 -10.78
C ARG A 119 -6.60 -8.43 -11.14
N TRP A 120 -5.88 -7.80 -10.21
CA TRP A 120 -5.26 -6.48 -10.41
C TRP A 120 -3.78 -6.55 -10.73
N ARG A 121 -3.11 -7.62 -10.29
CA ARG A 121 -1.68 -7.87 -10.52
C ARG A 121 -1.23 -7.65 -11.98
N PRO A 122 -1.96 -8.10 -13.03
CA PRO A 122 -1.56 -7.86 -14.41
C PRO A 122 -1.47 -6.39 -14.82
N PHE A 123 -2.23 -5.50 -14.17
CA PHE A 123 -2.16 -4.07 -14.43
C PHE A 123 -0.99 -3.43 -13.68
N LEU A 124 -0.77 -3.84 -12.43
CA LEU A 124 0.32 -3.32 -11.62
C LEU A 124 1.70 -3.66 -12.18
N VAL A 125 1.91 -4.90 -12.64
CA VAL A 125 3.21 -5.34 -13.20
C VAL A 125 3.54 -4.68 -14.54
N LYS A 126 2.55 -4.11 -15.24
CA LYS A 126 2.77 -3.34 -16.47
C LYS A 126 3.28 -1.93 -16.19
N LEU A 127 3.13 -1.43 -14.97
CA LEU A 127 3.71 -0.15 -14.56
C LEU A 127 5.23 -0.27 -14.45
N ASP A 128 5.95 0.81 -14.75
CA ASP A 128 7.38 0.88 -14.48
C ASP A 128 7.65 0.90 -12.96
N ALA A 129 8.90 0.59 -12.57
CA ALA A 129 9.28 0.49 -11.16
C ALA A 129 9.01 1.78 -10.35
N THR A 130 9.13 2.96 -10.96
CA THR A 130 8.87 4.23 -10.28
C THR A 130 7.38 4.41 -10.04
N SER A 131 6.54 4.07 -11.03
CA SER A 131 5.09 4.12 -10.89
C SER A 131 4.58 3.11 -9.85
N GLN A 132 5.11 1.88 -9.82
CA GLN A 132 4.80 0.91 -8.76
C GLN A 132 5.18 1.44 -7.38
N ALA A 133 6.38 2.03 -7.26
CA ALA A 133 6.84 2.64 -6.02
C ALA A 133 5.95 3.82 -5.57
N LYS A 134 5.45 4.65 -6.51
CA LYS A 134 4.52 5.76 -6.19
C LYS A 134 3.22 5.23 -5.60
N VAL A 135 2.63 4.21 -6.21
CA VAL A 135 1.42 3.54 -5.70
C VAL A 135 1.64 3.00 -4.29
N ALA A 136 2.74 2.26 -4.08
CA ALA A 136 3.09 1.75 -2.76
C ALA A 136 3.31 2.88 -1.75
N SER A 137 4.02 3.94 -2.13
CA SER A 137 4.26 5.12 -1.28
C SER A 137 2.95 5.78 -0.86
N ARG A 138 1.97 5.87 -1.78
CA ARG A 138 0.66 6.44 -1.50
C ARG A 138 -0.14 5.59 -0.51
N LEU A 139 -0.11 4.26 -0.65
CA LEU A 139 -0.69 3.34 0.34
C LEU A 139 -0.05 3.52 1.71
N ILE A 140 1.29 3.59 1.77
CA ILE A 140 2.05 3.78 3.02
C ILE A 140 1.67 5.11 3.67
N ALA A 141 1.61 6.20 2.91
CA ALA A 141 1.16 7.48 3.41
C ALA A 141 -0.27 7.40 3.99
N SER A 142 -1.18 6.71 3.28
CA SER A 142 -2.57 6.54 3.72
C SER A 142 -2.70 5.69 5.00
N ARG A 143 -1.69 4.87 5.32
CA ARG A 143 -1.55 4.08 6.56
C ARG A 143 -0.83 4.84 7.69
N GLY A 144 -0.56 6.14 7.50
CA GLY A 144 0.14 6.98 8.47
C GLY A 144 1.66 7.04 8.27
N GLY A 145 2.19 6.54 7.15
CA GLY A 145 3.59 6.77 6.77
C GLY A 145 4.62 5.97 7.57
N LYS A 146 4.29 4.76 8.05
CA LYS A 146 5.21 3.94 8.87
C LYS A 146 6.24 3.21 8.01
N VAL A 147 7.26 3.93 7.57
CA VAL A 147 8.31 3.46 6.64
C VAL A 147 8.89 2.10 7.04
N ALA A 148 9.41 1.96 8.26
CA ALA A 148 10.07 0.73 8.71
C ALA A 148 9.14 -0.50 8.75
N GLY A 149 7.84 -0.28 9.03
CA GLY A 149 6.85 -1.35 9.11
C GLY A 149 6.24 -1.72 7.76
N ASP A 150 6.07 -0.74 6.86
CA ASP A 150 5.33 -0.96 5.61
C ASP A 150 6.25 -1.24 4.39
N ILE A 151 7.53 -0.84 4.40
CA ILE A 151 8.47 -1.21 3.31
C ILE A 151 8.52 -2.73 3.07
N PRO A 152 8.66 -3.59 4.11
CA PRO A 152 8.67 -5.04 3.91
C PRO A 152 7.39 -5.57 3.24
N LEU A 153 6.25 -4.91 3.45
CA LEU A 153 4.99 -5.27 2.79
C LEU A 153 5.06 -5.00 1.28
N ALA A 154 5.62 -3.86 0.87
CA ALA A 154 5.85 -3.55 -0.54
C ALA A 154 6.87 -4.51 -1.18
N GLN A 155 7.97 -4.79 -0.47
CA GLN A 155 9.01 -5.72 -0.94
C GLN A 155 8.50 -7.16 -1.10
N LYS A 156 7.63 -7.64 -0.20
CA LYS A 156 6.97 -8.95 -0.32
C LYS A 156 6.20 -9.08 -1.63
N GLN A 157 5.77 -7.96 -2.19
CA GLN A 157 5.04 -7.90 -3.45
C GLN A 157 5.93 -7.62 -4.66
N GLY A 158 7.25 -7.65 -4.49
CA GLY A 158 8.24 -7.45 -5.56
C GLY A 158 8.59 -5.98 -5.82
N ILE A 159 8.05 -5.02 -5.06
CA ILE A 159 8.39 -3.61 -5.22
C ILE A 159 9.66 -3.30 -4.42
N LYS A 160 10.74 -2.98 -5.13
CA LYS A 160 12.06 -2.68 -4.54
C LYS A 160 12.09 -1.24 -3.98
N LEU A 161 11.62 -1.09 -2.75
CA LEU A 161 11.72 0.13 -1.94
C LEU A 161 12.69 -0.10 -0.78
N PHE A 162 13.42 0.95 -0.40
CA PHE A 162 14.39 0.91 0.70
C PHE A 162 14.16 2.07 1.67
N GLY A 163 14.62 1.92 2.91
CA GLY A 163 14.65 3.00 3.89
C GLY A 163 15.95 3.79 3.81
N LEU A 164 15.97 5.01 4.36
CA LEU A 164 17.18 5.85 4.31
C LEU A 164 18.36 5.23 5.06
N ALA A 165 18.12 4.65 6.23
CA ALA A 165 19.15 4.02 7.05
C ALA A 165 19.94 2.96 6.26
N GLU A 166 19.23 2.07 5.56
CA GLU A 166 19.82 0.98 4.77
C GLU A 166 20.71 1.52 3.63
N VAL A 167 20.22 2.51 2.88
CA VAL A 167 21.00 3.04 1.76
C VAL A 167 22.22 3.85 2.20
N ILE A 168 22.19 4.46 3.39
CA ILE A 168 23.33 5.19 3.96
C ILE A 168 24.42 4.26 4.49
N GLU A 169 24.05 3.06 4.96
CA GLU A 169 25.00 2.03 5.38
C GLU A 169 25.79 1.46 4.20
N GLN A 170 25.15 1.28 3.04
CA GLN A 170 25.77 0.71 1.84
C GLN A 170 25.59 1.60 0.59
N PRO A 171 26.10 2.84 0.59
CA PRO A 171 25.74 3.84 -0.41
C PRO A 171 26.18 3.49 -1.83
N SER A 172 27.27 2.73 -1.98
CA SER A 172 27.74 2.25 -3.29
C SER A 172 26.78 1.23 -3.92
N MET A 173 26.16 0.37 -3.11
CA MET A 173 25.24 -0.68 -3.57
C MET A 173 23.84 -0.13 -3.89
N HIS A 174 23.45 0.98 -3.25
CA HIS A 174 22.11 1.53 -3.37
C HIS A 174 22.00 2.77 -4.26
N LYS A 175 23.07 3.19 -4.95
CA LYS A 175 23.00 4.30 -5.90
C LYS A 175 21.90 4.07 -6.94
N GLY A 176 21.01 5.05 -7.10
CA GLY A 176 19.87 5.01 -8.01
C GLY A 176 18.65 4.26 -7.48
N SER A 177 18.73 3.65 -6.28
CA SER A 177 17.62 2.94 -5.66
C SER A 177 16.48 3.88 -5.27
N LEU A 178 15.26 3.33 -5.26
CA LEU A 178 14.08 4.03 -4.80
C LEU A 178 13.98 3.92 -3.29
N VAL A 179 13.96 5.07 -2.63
CA VAL A 179 13.98 5.18 -1.17
C VAL A 179 12.72 5.89 -0.72
N LEU A 180 12.12 5.38 0.34
CA LEU A 180 10.98 6.00 0.98
C LEU A 180 11.44 6.60 2.31
N VAL A 181 11.19 7.90 2.48
CA VAL A 181 11.67 8.65 3.64
C VAL A 181 10.51 9.45 4.21
N ARG A 182 10.25 9.33 5.50
CA ARG A 182 9.35 10.24 6.20
C ARG A 182 10.18 11.37 6.78
N ALA A 183 9.91 12.61 6.40
CA ALA A 183 10.76 13.72 6.77
C ALA A 183 9.97 15.01 6.98
N ALA A 184 10.48 15.85 7.87
CA ALA A 184 10.07 17.23 8.00
C ALA A 184 10.87 18.10 7.03
N VAL A 185 10.22 19.06 6.39
CA VAL A 185 10.87 20.04 5.52
C VAL A 185 11.42 21.15 6.40
N THR A 186 12.74 21.30 6.47
CA THR A 186 13.37 22.33 7.31
C THR A 186 13.67 23.60 6.53
N ASP A 187 13.99 23.48 5.25
CA ASP A 187 14.17 24.61 4.35
C ASP A 187 13.73 24.28 2.92
N GLN A 188 13.35 25.31 2.17
CA GLN A 188 12.99 25.22 0.77
C GLN A 188 13.61 26.39 0.00
N SER A 189 14.40 26.07 -1.02
CA SER A 189 14.99 27.07 -1.91
C SER A 189 14.68 26.77 -3.38
N GLU A 190 14.44 27.82 -4.16
CA GLU A 190 14.30 27.70 -5.60
C GLU A 190 15.69 27.51 -6.25
N GLN A 191 15.82 26.51 -7.12
CA GLN A 191 17.09 26.22 -7.81
C GLN A 191 16.84 26.09 -9.32
N GLY A 192 16.96 27.22 -10.02
CA GLY A 192 16.71 27.29 -11.46
C GLY A 192 15.26 26.97 -11.80
N ALA A 193 15.01 25.88 -12.55
CA ALA A 193 13.66 25.42 -12.87
C ALA A 193 13.06 24.46 -11.83
N GLY A 194 13.84 24.03 -10.85
CA GLY A 194 13.44 23.08 -9.81
C GLY A 194 13.42 23.71 -8.41
N VAL A 195 13.15 22.87 -7.42
CA VAL A 195 13.16 23.23 -6.00
C VAL A 195 14.13 22.31 -5.27
N ALA A 196 14.92 22.86 -4.35
CA ALA A 196 15.72 22.10 -3.40
C ALA A 196 15.07 22.18 -2.01
N PHE A 197 15.11 21.06 -1.29
CA PHE A 197 14.62 20.94 0.07
C PHE A 197 15.76 20.46 0.97
N GLU A 198 15.86 21.06 2.15
CA GLU A 198 16.54 20.42 3.27
C GLU A 198 15.49 19.67 4.09
N LEU A 199 15.79 18.40 4.37
CA LEU A 199 14.86 17.47 5.00
C LEU A 199 15.50 16.81 6.22
N ASP A 200 14.76 16.75 7.31
CA ASP A 200 15.14 15.98 8.50
C ASP A 200 14.32 14.69 8.54
N GLU A 201 14.98 13.53 8.47
CA GLU A 201 14.26 12.27 8.58
C GLU A 201 13.64 12.12 9.97
N THR A 202 12.39 11.70 9.96
CA THR A 202 11.58 11.45 11.14
C THR A 202 11.11 10.01 11.17
N THR A 203 10.89 9.48 12.37
CA THR A 203 10.32 8.15 12.58
C THR A 203 9.26 8.20 13.67
N ASP A 204 8.27 7.33 13.55
CA ASP A 204 7.29 7.11 14.61
C ASP A 204 7.87 6.16 15.65
N ARG A 205 7.84 6.61 16.91
CA ARG A 205 8.15 5.78 18.07
C ARG A 205 6.92 5.67 18.95
N ALA A 206 6.56 4.44 19.31
CA ALA A 206 5.60 4.22 20.38
C ALA A 206 6.25 4.65 21.70
N ILE A 207 5.62 5.61 22.38
CA ILE A 207 5.96 5.93 23.76
C ILE A 207 4.87 5.31 24.63
N ASP A 208 5.28 4.31 25.41
CA ASP A 208 4.41 3.68 26.40
C ASP A 208 4.26 4.62 27.59
N TYR A 209 3.05 5.13 27.81
CA TYR A 209 2.71 5.83 29.03
C TYR A 209 1.99 4.87 29.98
N TYR A 210 2.53 4.70 31.18
CA TYR A 210 1.86 3.96 32.24
C TYR A 210 0.86 4.88 32.94
N GLU A 211 -0.37 4.91 32.45
CA GLU A 211 -1.48 5.56 33.15
C GLU A 211 -1.96 4.62 34.28
N SER A 212 -1.45 4.82 35.50
CA SER A 212 -1.97 4.13 36.67
C SER A 212 -3.27 4.79 37.13
N SER A 213 -4.41 4.29 36.65
CA SER A 213 -5.71 4.67 37.21
C SER A 213 -5.89 4.02 38.58
N TYR A 214 -6.02 4.84 39.62
CA TYR A 214 -6.48 4.37 40.93
C TYR A 214 -8.00 4.47 40.97
N ASP A 215 -8.68 3.34 40.79
CA ASP A 215 -10.09 3.24 41.20
C ASP A 215 -10.12 3.20 42.72
N SER A 216 -10.17 4.37 43.37
CA SER A 216 -10.63 4.46 44.75
C SER A 216 -12.14 4.21 44.75
N THR A 217 -12.54 2.95 44.66
CA THR A 217 -13.94 2.58 44.86
C THR A 217 -14.33 3.04 46.26
N GLY A 218 -15.28 3.99 46.29
CA GLY A 218 -15.65 4.76 47.46
C GLY A 218 -16.00 3.92 48.69
N GLN A 219 -15.79 4.56 49.84
CA GLN A 219 -16.24 4.09 51.14
C GLN A 219 -17.74 3.80 51.11
N GLY A 220 -18.11 2.52 51.07
CA GLY A 220 -19.44 2.07 51.46
C GLY A 220 -19.54 2.10 52.98
N VAL A 221 -20.25 3.08 53.52
CA VAL A 221 -20.72 3.05 54.91
C VAL A 221 -22.00 2.23 54.97
N ASP A 222 -22.05 1.24 55.86
CA ASP A 222 -23.30 0.58 56.21
C ASP A 222 -24.19 1.51 57.07
N ARG A 223 -25.48 1.19 57.19
CA ARG A 223 -26.45 1.95 57.99
C ARG A 223 -26.19 1.93 59.51
N LEU A 224 -25.07 1.35 59.97
CA LEU A 224 -24.70 1.24 61.39
C LEU A 224 -23.35 1.91 61.71
N GLY A 225 -22.71 2.58 60.75
CA GLY A 225 -21.55 3.44 61.00
C GLY A 225 -20.27 2.68 61.42
N ARG A 226 -20.17 1.38 61.14
CA ARG A 226 -18.94 0.63 61.42
C ARG A 226 -18.00 0.66 60.23
N LYS A 227 -16.78 1.16 60.44
CA LYS A 227 -15.67 1.09 59.49
C LYS A 227 -15.23 -0.37 59.34
N LEU A 228 -15.68 -1.04 58.29
CA LEU A 228 -15.05 -2.27 57.82
C LEU A 228 -13.72 -1.90 57.17
N ALA A 229 -12.60 -2.31 57.79
CA ALA A 229 -11.30 -2.33 57.14
C ALA A 229 -11.36 -3.35 56.00
N GLN A 230 -11.67 -2.84 54.81
CA GLN A 230 -11.66 -3.64 53.60
C GLN A 230 -10.23 -3.59 53.06
N ASP A 231 -9.44 -4.62 53.37
CA ASP A 231 -8.24 -4.97 52.61
C ASP A 231 -8.69 -5.39 51.19
N ARG A 232 -9.01 -4.38 50.37
CA ARG A 232 -9.17 -4.56 48.93
C ARG A 232 -7.79 -4.45 48.33
N TYR A 233 -7.24 -5.60 47.94
CA TYR A 233 -6.28 -5.67 46.83
C TYR A 233 -6.91 -4.97 45.62
N GLY A 234 -6.63 -3.68 45.45
CA GLY A 234 -6.98 -2.94 44.25
C GLY A 234 -6.29 -3.62 43.06
N ARG A 235 -7.08 -4.23 42.17
CA ARG A 235 -6.57 -4.68 40.87
C ARG A 235 -6.12 -3.44 40.12
N LYS A 236 -4.80 -3.25 40.02
CA LYS A 236 -4.19 -2.24 39.15
C LYS A 236 -4.46 -2.66 37.70
N TYR A 237 -5.45 -2.06 37.06
CA TYR A 237 -5.56 -2.12 35.61
C TYR A 237 -4.63 -1.04 35.04
N ALA A 238 -3.36 -1.38 34.84
CA ALA A 238 -2.49 -0.57 34.00
C ALA A 238 -2.94 -0.79 32.55
N ARG A 239 -3.72 0.14 31.99
CA ARG A 239 -3.93 0.19 30.54
C ARG A 239 -2.74 0.92 29.96
N ALA A 240 -1.83 0.18 29.32
CA ALA A 240 -0.82 0.80 28.49
C ALA A 240 -1.52 1.53 27.34
N ARG A 241 -1.47 2.86 27.35
CA ARG A 241 -1.83 3.68 26.19
C ARG A 241 -0.51 4.05 25.54
N SER A 242 -0.30 3.55 24.33
CA SER A 242 0.83 3.94 23.50
C SER A 242 0.40 5.10 22.62
N ASN A 243 0.99 6.27 22.81
CA ASN A 243 0.89 7.35 21.83
C ASN A 243 2.06 7.21 20.86
N SER A 244 1.79 7.33 19.56
CA SER A 244 2.86 7.42 18.57
C SER A 244 3.39 8.86 18.60
N VAL A 245 4.69 9.02 18.82
CA VAL A 245 5.36 10.31 18.74
C VAL A 245 6.36 10.26 17.60
N THR A 246 6.30 11.26 16.74
CA THR A 246 7.26 11.43 15.66
C THR A 246 8.51 12.09 16.23
N MET A 247 9.68 11.52 15.93
CA MET A 247 10.97 11.99 16.42
C MET A 247 11.99 12.05 15.28
N PRO A 248 12.91 13.03 15.28
CA PRO A 248 14.01 13.06 14.33
C PRO A 248 14.95 11.88 14.53
N THR A 249 15.48 11.34 13.44
CA THR A 249 16.44 10.21 13.48
C THR A 249 17.89 10.67 13.54
N GLY A 250 18.14 11.96 13.33
CA GLY A 250 19.48 12.55 13.16
C GLY A 250 20.06 12.41 11.74
N ARG A 251 19.30 11.84 10.79
CA ARG A 251 19.67 11.76 9.38
C ARG A 251 19.05 12.92 8.61
N THR A 252 19.85 13.59 7.80
CA THR A 252 19.42 14.76 7.01
C THR A 252 19.57 14.48 5.52
N LEU A 253 18.77 15.16 4.70
CA LEU A 253 18.82 15.01 3.25
C LEU A 253 18.74 16.37 2.54
N THR A 254 19.67 16.60 1.62
CA THR A 254 19.45 17.60 0.55
C THR A 254 18.74 16.91 -0.59
N ALA A 255 17.49 17.32 -0.85
CA ALA A 255 16.63 16.74 -1.86
C ALA A 255 16.40 17.71 -3.02
N LYS A 256 16.56 17.24 -4.25
CA LYS A 256 16.28 18.04 -5.46
C LYS A 256 15.02 17.56 -6.14
N ALA A 257 14.07 18.45 -6.39
CA ALA A 257 12.87 18.18 -7.18
C ALA A 257 12.99 18.87 -8.55
N PRO A 258 13.21 18.11 -9.64
CA PRO A 258 13.29 18.69 -10.99
C PRO A 258 11.99 19.36 -11.44
N THR A 259 10.86 18.98 -10.84
CA THR A 259 9.56 19.58 -11.07
C THR A 259 9.01 20.07 -9.73
N PRO A 260 8.54 21.32 -9.62
CA PRO A 260 7.95 21.83 -8.39
C PRO A 260 6.79 20.95 -7.93
N ILE A 261 6.83 20.51 -6.68
CA ILE A 261 5.75 19.76 -6.04
C ILE A 261 4.88 20.76 -5.28
N ARG A 262 3.60 20.84 -5.64
CA ARG A 262 2.67 21.80 -5.03
C ARG A 262 2.24 21.32 -3.64
N GLY A 263 2.03 22.26 -2.71
CA GLY A 263 1.47 21.98 -1.38
C GLY A 263 2.46 21.38 -0.38
N ILE A 264 3.76 21.49 -0.66
CA ILE A 264 4.80 21.27 0.35
C ILE A 264 5.02 22.59 1.10
N GLU A 265 4.95 22.52 2.42
CA GLU A 265 5.14 23.65 3.33
C GLU A 265 6.41 23.40 4.16
N VAL A 266 7.15 24.46 4.47
CA VAL A 266 8.25 24.42 5.45
C VAL A 266 7.66 24.07 6.82
N GLU A 267 8.40 23.30 7.61
CA GLU A 267 7.98 22.65 8.86
C GLU A 267 6.90 21.55 8.68
N GLY A 268 6.41 21.36 7.45
CA GLY A 268 5.48 20.30 7.13
C GLY A 268 6.16 18.93 7.08
N GLU A 269 5.42 17.90 7.48
CA GLU A 269 5.91 16.52 7.48
C GLU A 269 5.26 15.70 6.36
N TYR A 270 6.12 15.03 5.58
CA TYR A 270 5.70 14.30 4.39
C TYR A 270 6.43 12.97 4.26
N LEU A 271 5.80 12.06 3.53
CA LEU A 271 6.44 10.85 3.03
C LEU A 271 6.96 11.13 1.62
N PHE A 272 8.28 11.15 1.47
CA PHE A 272 8.97 11.37 0.21
C PHE A 272 9.37 10.05 -0.44
N LEU A 273 8.98 9.87 -1.70
CA LEU A 273 9.60 8.90 -2.59
C LEU A 273 10.75 9.60 -3.31
N VAL A 274 11.97 9.11 -3.09
CA VAL A 274 13.18 9.71 -3.64
C VAL A 274 14.04 8.67 -4.35
N ARG A 275 14.92 9.14 -5.24
CA ARG A 275 16.02 8.37 -5.78
C ARG A 275 17.29 8.71 -5.00
N PHE A 276 17.94 7.70 -4.44
CA PHE A 276 19.19 7.90 -3.72
C PHE A 276 20.34 8.14 -4.69
N GLU A 277 21.09 9.23 -4.53
CA GLU A 277 22.23 9.55 -5.40
C GLU A 277 23.55 9.18 -4.74
N LYS A 278 23.76 9.66 -3.52
CA LYS A 278 24.98 9.42 -2.73
C LYS A 278 24.78 9.84 -1.28
N ARG A 279 25.63 9.30 -0.41
CA ARG A 279 25.90 9.85 0.93
C ARG A 279 26.90 11.00 0.79
N ARG A 280 26.67 12.12 1.49
CA ARG A 280 27.66 13.19 1.63
C ARG A 280 28.60 12.81 2.79
N PRO A 281 29.92 12.93 2.63
CA PRO A 281 30.83 12.79 3.76
C PRO A 281 30.53 13.91 4.78
N PRO A 282 30.73 13.65 6.08
CA PRO A 282 30.63 14.72 7.08
C PRO A 282 31.62 15.84 6.73
N GLU A 283 31.21 17.10 6.94
CA GLU A 283 32.06 18.25 6.59
C GLU A 283 33.23 18.41 7.58
N ASP A 284 33.00 18.06 8.85
CA ASP A 284 34.00 18.06 9.91
C ASP A 284 34.01 16.71 10.64
N ASP A 285 35.17 16.31 11.18
CA ASP A 285 35.34 15.05 11.93
C ASP A 285 34.51 14.97 13.22
N LEU A 286 33.90 16.09 13.64
CA LEU A 286 33.02 16.19 14.81
C LEU A 286 31.54 16.07 14.45
N ASP A 287 31.20 16.11 13.16
CA ASP A 287 29.83 15.99 12.69
C ASP A 287 29.49 14.53 12.38
N ASP A 288 28.87 13.85 13.34
CA ASP A 288 28.34 12.50 13.15
C ASP A 288 27.05 12.47 12.29
N SER A 289 26.60 13.62 11.77
CA SER A 289 25.38 13.68 10.97
C SER A 289 25.50 12.85 9.69
N GLN A 290 24.49 12.01 9.47
CA GLN A 290 24.42 11.19 8.27
C GLN A 290 23.60 11.95 7.22
N HIS A 291 24.30 12.58 6.29
CA HIS A 291 23.68 13.39 5.25
C HIS A 291 23.59 12.64 3.90
N ALA A 292 22.41 12.68 3.25
CA ALA A 292 22.16 12.06 1.95
C ALA A 292 21.78 13.09 0.88
N VAL A 293 22.21 12.86 -0.36
CA VAL A 293 21.75 13.62 -1.53
C VAL A 293 20.79 12.76 -2.33
N VAL A 294 19.60 13.30 -2.59
CA VAL A 294 18.52 12.57 -3.24
C VAL A 294 17.78 13.39 -4.29
N THR A 295 17.10 12.70 -5.22
CA THR A 295 16.20 13.32 -6.19
C THR A 295 14.75 12.98 -5.83
N VAL A 296 13.90 13.97 -5.58
CA VAL A 296 12.48 13.76 -5.23
C VAL A 296 11.68 13.32 -6.45
N LEU A 297 10.94 12.23 -6.31
CA LEU A 297 10.06 11.66 -7.34
C LEU A 297 8.58 11.82 -6.99
N GLY A 298 8.26 12.03 -5.71
CA GLY A 298 6.93 12.35 -5.20
C GLY A 298 6.96 12.64 -3.70
N ALA A 299 5.95 13.38 -3.22
CA ALA A 299 5.75 13.66 -1.80
C ALA A 299 4.27 13.45 -1.46
N PHE A 300 4.00 12.82 -0.32
CA PHE A 300 2.67 12.40 0.09
C PHE A 300 2.44 12.79 1.54
N LYS A 301 1.36 13.50 1.84
CA LYS A 301 0.98 13.81 3.23
C LYS A 301 0.48 12.53 3.92
N PRO A 302 1.09 12.10 5.04
CA PRO A 302 0.59 10.96 5.81
C PRO A 302 -0.82 11.22 6.36
N SER A 303 -1.66 10.19 6.39
CA SER A 303 -2.99 10.28 7.01
C SER A 303 -2.86 10.28 8.54
N VAL A 304 -3.40 11.31 9.18
CA VAL A 304 -3.43 11.45 10.65
C VAL A 304 -4.48 10.52 11.28
N ASP A 305 -5.52 10.19 10.51
CA ASP A 305 -6.67 9.37 10.92
C ASP A 305 -6.46 7.87 10.63
N ALA A 306 -5.24 7.43 10.35
CA ALA A 306 -4.93 6.03 10.14
C ALA A 306 -5.15 5.26 11.47
N LEU A 307 -6.39 4.81 11.69
CA LEU A 307 -6.76 3.96 12.80
C LEU A 307 -5.79 2.77 12.83
N PRO A 308 -5.28 2.37 14.01
CA PRO A 308 -4.50 1.15 14.12
C PRO A 308 -5.34 0.03 13.52
N LEU A 309 -4.84 -0.60 12.46
CA LEU A 309 -5.51 -1.72 11.82
C LEU A 309 -5.87 -2.71 12.92
N GLY A 310 -7.17 -2.89 13.15
CA GLY A 310 -7.68 -3.86 14.10
C GLY A 310 -7.06 -5.21 13.73
N ARG A 311 -6.33 -5.79 14.68
CA ARG A 311 -5.80 -7.15 14.55
C ARG A 311 -6.93 -8.16 14.52
#